data_AF-A0A2N6UB33-F1
#
_entry.id   AF-A0A2N6UB33-F1
#
_cell.length_a   1.000
_cell.length_b   1.000
_cell.length_c   1.000
_cell.angle_alpha   90.00
_cell.angle_beta   90.00
_cell.angle_gamma   90.00
#
_symmetry.space_group_name_H-M   'P 1'
#
loop_
_entity.id
_entity.type
_entity.pdbx_description
1 polymer ?
#
loop_
_entity_poly.entity_id
_entity_poly.type
_entity_poly.pdbx_seq_one_letter_code
_entity_poly.pdbx_strand_id
1 'polypeptide(L)'
;MFFYFGFMASFNLVGRSAVPTLSLANEIHPYLAYFFVAIIMIGIFTTAVTLLWNTVSNFSDDGTKKQKVLTLIIGFIGLIIGSMISFGSLLNIVYNVAGYFGIAFMFLMLVRHIQWGRATKEKGINKYK
;
A
#
# COMPACT_ATOMS: atom_id res chain seq x y z
N MET A 1 -15.36 14.14 -15.22
CA MET A 1 -15.36 15.61 -15.00
C MET A 1 -16.34 16.02 -13.89
N PHE A 2 -17.64 15.64 -13.96
CA PHE A 2 -18.63 15.98 -12.93
C PHE A 2 -18.32 15.51 -11.51
N PHE A 3 -17.74 14.32 -11.35
CA PHE A 3 -17.32 13.79 -10.04
C PHE A 3 -16.26 14.67 -9.35
N TYR A 4 -15.37 15.28 -10.12
CA TYR A 4 -14.30 16.14 -9.60
C TYR A 4 -14.83 17.47 -9.05
N PHE A 5 -15.85 18.04 -9.72
CA PHE A 5 -16.55 19.23 -9.23
C PHE A 5 -17.33 18.94 -7.94
N GLY A 6 -17.96 17.76 -7.84
CA GLY A 6 -18.63 17.33 -6.59
C GLY A 6 -17.65 17.16 -5.43
N PHE A 7 -16.48 16.58 -5.68
CA PHE A 7 -15.44 16.42 -4.65
C PHE A 7 -14.87 17.76 -4.15
N MET A 8 -14.65 18.73 -5.05
CA MET A 8 -14.20 20.08 -4.70
C MET A 8 -15.24 20.88 -3.92
N ALA A 9 -16.53 20.73 -4.23
CA ALA A 9 -17.61 21.42 -3.53
C ALA A 9 -17.76 20.96 -2.06
N SER A 10 -17.52 19.68 -1.78
CA SER A 10 -17.63 19.11 -0.43
C SER A 10 -16.28 19.00 0.31
N PHE A 11 -15.23 19.68 -0.15
CA PHE A 11 -13.86 19.57 0.39
C PHE A 11 -13.78 19.73 1.93
N ASN A 12 -14.59 20.61 2.51
CA ASN A 12 -14.63 20.85 3.96
C ASN A 12 -15.18 19.67 4.79
N LEU A 13 -16.13 18.91 4.25
CA LEU A 13 -16.67 17.70 4.88
C LEU A 13 -15.76 16.49 4.69
N VAL A 14 -15.09 16.45 3.54
CA VAL A 14 -14.42 15.26 3.04
C VAL A 14 -12.96 15.17 3.50
N GLY A 15 -12.30 16.31 3.75
CA GLY A 15 -10.88 16.38 4.11
C GLY A 15 -10.51 15.74 5.47
N ARG A 16 -11.47 15.36 6.30
CA ARG A 16 -11.25 14.66 7.58
C ARG A 16 -11.61 13.17 7.56
N SER A 17 -12.26 12.70 6.51
CA SER A 17 -12.68 11.30 6.42
C SER A 17 -11.55 10.45 5.84
N ALA A 18 -11.28 9.32 6.49
CA ALA A 18 -10.30 8.33 6.00
C ALA A 18 -10.71 7.73 4.64
N VAL A 19 -12.02 7.71 4.34
CA VAL A 19 -12.57 7.31 3.04
C VAL A 19 -13.48 8.42 2.49
N PRO A 20 -12.89 9.46 1.88
CA PRO A 20 -13.57 10.61 1.29
C PRO A 20 -14.81 10.27 0.45
N THR A 21 -14.65 9.30 -0.44
CA THR A 21 -15.66 8.89 -1.42
C THR A 21 -16.89 8.24 -0.79
N LEU A 22 -16.72 7.54 0.32
CA LEU A 22 -17.83 6.92 1.03
C LEU A 22 -18.64 7.95 1.84
N SER A 23 -17.96 8.95 2.41
CA SER A 23 -18.62 10.06 3.12
C SER A 23 -19.48 10.88 2.15
N LEU A 24 -18.98 11.13 0.94
CA LEU A 24 -19.71 11.76 -0.15
C LEU A 24 -20.91 10.93 -0.64
N ALA A 25 -20.74 9.61 -0.79
CA ALA A 25 -21.81 8.73 -1.24
C ALA A 25 -23.00 8.72 -0.26
N ASN A 26 -22.74 8.81 1.05
CA ASN A 26 -23.78 8.91 2.08
C ASN A 26 -24.59 10.21 1.99
N GLU A 27 -23.97 11.35 1.64
CA GLU A 27 -24.69 12.62 1.48
C GLU A 27 -25.57 12.66 0.23
N ILE A 28 -25.17 11.96 -0.84
CA ILE A 28 -25.92 11.96 -2.11
C ILE A 28 -27.13 11.00 -2.02
N HIS A 29 -26.92 9.74 -1.64
CA HIS A 29 -28.00 8.75 -1.50
C HIS A 29 -27.55 7.51 -0.70
N PRO A 30 -28.27 7.08 0.36
CA PRO A 30 -27.81 6.01 1.26
C PRO A 30 -27.65 4.65 0.57
N TYR A 31 -28.47 4.32 -0.44
CA TYR A 31 -28.30 3.08 -1.22
C TYR A 31 -26.97 3.02 -1.99
N LEU A 32 -26.46 4.17 -2.43
CA LEU A 32 -25.20 4.23 -3.16
C LEU A 32 -24.02 3.98 -2.21
N ALA A 33 -24.12 4.47 -0.97
CA ALA A 33 -23.12 4.21 0.06
C ALA A 33 -22.93 2.71 0.34
N TYR A 34 -24.01 1.93 0.45
CA TYR A 34 -23.92 0.48 0.64
C TYR A 34 -23.16 -0.22 -0.50
N PHE A 35 -23.38 0.19 -1.75
CA PHE A 35 -22.66 -0.35 -2.90
C PHE A 35 -21.15 -0.03 -2.84
N PHE A 36 -20.79 1.20 -2.47
CA PHE A 36 -19.40 1.59 -2.29
C PHE A 36 -18.70 0.84 -1.15
N VAL A 37 -19.38 0.61 -0.02
CA VAL A 37 -18.84 -0.22 1.07
C VAL A 37 -18.55 -1.63 0.59
N ALA A 38 -19.46 -2.25 -0.17
CA ALA A 38 -19.25 -3.59 -0.71
C ALA A 38 -18.00 -3.67 -1.61
N ILE A 39 -17.81 -2.69 -2.51
CA ILE A 39 -16.63 -2.63 -3.38
C ILE A 39 -15.35 -2.45 -2.56
N ILE A 40 -15.35 -1.53 -1.59
CA ILE A 40 -14.19 -1.29 -0.72
C ILE A 40 -13.82 -2.56 0.05
N MET A 41 -14.82 -3.25 0.60
CA MET A 41 -14.61 -4.50 1.35
C MET A 41 -13.96 -5.57 0.47
N ILE A 42 -14.47 -5.76 -0.76
CA ILE A 42 -13.89 -6.70 -1.73
C ILE A 42 -12.45 -6.30 -2.07
N GLY A 43 -12.21 -5.01 -2.35
CA GLY A 43 -10.88 -4.51 -2.71
C GLY A 43 -9.84 -4.68 -1.59
N ILE A 44 -10.21 -4.39 -0.35
CA ILE A 44 -9.34 -4.58 0.82
C ILE A 44 -9.06 -6.06 1.02
N PHE A 45 -10.07 -6.93 0.88
CA PHE A 45 -9.89 -8.36 1.05
C PHE A 45 -8.94 -8.94 0.00
N THR A 46 -9.14 -8.61 -1.28
CA THR A 46 -8.26 -9.08 -2.36
C THR A 46 -6.82 -8.61 -2.17
N THR A 47 -6.61 -7.33 -1.83
CA THR A 47 -5.25 -6.79 -1.61
C THR A 47 -4.57 -7.41 -0.39
N ALA A 48 -5.28 -7.53 0.73
CA ALA A 48 -4.75 -8.16 1.94
C ALA A 48 -4.33 -9.62 1.70
N VAL A 49 -5.15 -10.40 0.98
CA VAL A 49 -4.83 -11.80 0.62
C VAL A 49 -3.57 -11.87 -0.25
N THR A 50 -3.46 -11.03 -1.28
CA THR A 50 -2.27 -11.03 -2.15
C THR A 50 -1.00 -10.62 -1.40
N LEU A 51 -1.08 -9.65 -0.49
CA LEU A 51 0.08 -9.17 0.26
C LEU A 51 0.54 -10.20 1.30
N LEU A 52 -0.43 -10.87 1.93
CA LEU A 52 -0.15 -11.92 2.89
C LEU A 52 0.54 -13.11 2.21
N TRP A 53 0.07 -13.53 1.03
CA TRP A 53 0.74 -14.59 0.26
C TRP A 53 2.16 -14.20 -0.16
N ASN A 54 2.34 -12.99 -0.70
CA ASN A 54 3.66 -12.48 -1.07
C ASN A 54 4.63 -12.46 0.12
N THR A 55 4.18 -12.02 1.28
CA THR A 55 5.04 -12.00 2.48
C THR A 55 5.43 -13.42 2.88
N VAL A 56 4.49 -14.36 2.87
CA VAL A 56 4.75 -15.74 3.28
C VAL A 56 5.64 -16.48 2.28
N SER A 57 5.48 -16.24 0.97
CA SER A 57 6.31 -16.87 -0.07
C SER A 57 7.75 -16.37 -0.06
N ASN A 58 8.00 -15.13 0.39
CA ASN A 58 9.36 -14.62 0.59
C ASN A 58 10.10 -15.30 1.75
N PHE A 59 9.37 -15.88 2.72
CA PHE A 59 9.96 -16.49 3.93
C PHE A 59 9.99 -18.03 3.92
N SER A 60 9.28 -18.68 2.98
CA SER A 60 9.21 -20.15 2.92
C SER A 60 9.02 -20.64 1.48
N ASP A 61 9.81 -21.64 1.08
CA ASP A 61 9.67 -22.31 -0.22
C ASP A 61 8.26 -22.89 -0.41
N ASP A 62 7.71 -22.65 -1.60
CA ASP A 62 6.34 -22.96 -1.98
C ASP A 62 5.94 -24.41 -1.67
N GLY A 63 4.78 -24.57 -1.02
CA GLY A 63 4.11 -25.88 -0.90
C GLY A 63 4.35 -26.67 0.40
N THR A 64 5.12 -26.16 1.36
CA THR A 64 5.26 -26.82 2.67
C THR A 64 4.12 -26.47 3.65
N LYS A 65 3.75 -27.40 4.54
CA LYS A 65 2.81 -27.15 5.68
C LYS A 65 3.17 -25.91 6.51
N LYS A 66 4.45 -25.50 6.48
CA LYS A 66 4.99 -24.30 7.12
C LYS A 66 4.37 -23.01 6.57
N GLN A 67 4.10 -22.94 5.26
CA GLN A 67 3.50 -21.78 4.60
C GLN A 67 2.10 -21.50 5.15
N LYS A 68 1.28 -22.54 5.32
CA LYS A 68 -0.09 -22.43 5.88
C LYS A 68 -0.09 -21.98 7.33
N VAL A 69 0.85 -22.48 8.14
CA VAL A 69 1.01 -22.07 9.55
C VAL A 69 1.49 -20.63 9.64
N LEU A 70 2.45 -20.23 8.80
CA LEU A 70 2.97 -18.86 8.80
C LEU A 70 1.89 -17.85 8.36
N THR A 71 1.10 -18.18 7.34
CA THR A 71 -0.11 -17.43 6.95
C THR A 71 -1.07 -17.25 8.11
N LEU A 72 -1.34 -18.32 8.88
CA LEU A 72 -2.25 -18.25 10.02
C LEU A 72 -1.70 -17.34 11.12
N ILE A 73 -0.40 -17.46 11.44
CA ILE A 73 0.26 -16.64 12.47
C ILE A 73 0.26 -15.16 12.06
N ILE A 74 0.69 -14.85 10.83
CA ILE A 74 0.72 -13.47 10.33
C ILE A 74 -0.69 -12.88 10.25
N GLY A 75 -1.68 -13.66 9.82
CA GLY A 75 -3.09 -13.25 9.80
C GLY A 75 -3.62 -12.95 11.21
N PHE A 76 -3.29 -13.78 12.20
CA PHE A 76 -3.66 -13.56 13.60
C PHE A 76 -3.03 -12.29 14.18
N ILE A 77 -1.75 -12.07 13.90
CA ILE A 77 -1.04 -10.86 14.30
C ILE A 77 -1.70 -9.63 13.66
N GLY A 78 -2.00 -9.68 12.37
CA GLY A 78 -2.70 -8.60 11.66
C GLY A 78 -4.09 -8.31 12.24
N LEU A 79 -4.83 -9.33 12.65
CA LEU A 79 -6.15 -9.19 13.28
C LEU A 79 -6.06 -8.56 14.68
N ILE A 80 -5.06 -8.94 15.48
CA ILE A 80 -4.83 -8.34 16.81
C ILE A 80 -4.45 -6.86 16.68
N ILE A 81 -3.47 -6.55 15.82
CA ILE A 81 -3.01 -5.18 15.61
C ILE A 81 -4.13 -4.30 15.03
N GLY A 82 -4.88 -4.82 14.05
CA GLY A 82 -5.99 -4.12 13.42
C GLY A 82 -7.19 -3.88 14.36
N SER A 83 -7.37 -4.72 15.38
CA SER A 83 -8.42 -4.54 16.40
C SER A 83 -8.02 -3.49 17.46
N MET A 84 -6.74 -3.39 17.79
CA MET A 84 -6.24 -2.46 18.82
C MET A 84 -6.01 -1.04 18.33
N ILE A 85 -5.78 -0.83 17.02
CA ILE A 85 -5.44 0.46 16.44
C ILE A 85 -6.62 0.99 15.61
N SER A 86 -6.98 2.26 15.79
CA SER A 86 -8.00 2.91 14.95
C SER A 86 -7.55 2.99 13.48
N PHE A 87 -8.48 2.76 12.56
CA PHE A 87 -8.19 2.72 11.12
C PHE A 87 -7.42 3.95 10.61
N GLY A 88 -7.80 5.15 11.04
CA GLY A 88 -7.13 6.39 10.64
C GLY A 88 -5.66 6.46 11.09
N SER A 89 -5.37 6.03 12.32
CA SER A 89 -4.00 5.97 12.84
C SER A 89 -3.18 4.89 12.12
N LEU A 90 -3.79 3.75 11.83
CA LEU A 90 -3.14 2.67 11.09
C LEU A 90 -2.72 3.15 9.69
N LEU A 91 -3.63 3.79 8.96
CA LEU A 91 -3.33 4.37 7.65
C LEU A 91 -2.21 5.41 7.74
N ASN A 92 -2.27 6.32 8.71
CA ASN A 92 -1.22 7.33 8.91
C ASN A 92 0.16 6.68 9.10
N ILE A 93 0.27 5.64 9.93
CA ILE A 93 1.52 4.91 10.15
C ILE A 93 1.98 4.23 8.86
N VAL A 94 1.11 3.45 8.22
CA VAL A 94 1.46 2.68 7.01
C VAL A 94 1.88 3.60 5.88
N TYR A 95 1.15 4.69 5.64
CA TYR A 95 1.48 5.65 4.59
C TYR A 95 2.78 6.42 4.87
N ASN A 96 3.04 6.80 6.12
CA ASN A 96 4.31 7.43 6.48
C ASN A 96 5.49 6.45 6.29
N VAL A 97 5.37 5.22 6.79
CA VAL A 97 6.41 4.19 6.66
C VAL A 97 6.68 3.88 5.19
N ALA A 98 5.64 3.61 4.41
CA ALA A 98 5.77 3.36 2.97
C ALA A 98 6.41 4.55 2.24
N GLY A 99 6.06 5.78 2.63
CA GLY A 99 6.66 7.01 2.10
C GLY A 99 8.17 7.10 2.39
N TYR A 100 8.59 6.82 3.63
CA TYR A 100 10.01 6.81 3.98
C TYR A 100 10.80 5.74 3.23
N PHE A 101 10.27 4.52 3.11
CA PHE A 101 10.90 3.47 2.30
C PHE A 101 11.00 3.89 0.83
N GLY A 102 9.95 4.48 0.27
CA GLY A 102 9.95 4.98 -1.11
C GLY A 102 11.04 6.02 -1.37
N ILE A 103 11.18 7.01 -0.48
CA ILE A 103 12.21 8.05 -0.60
C ILE A 103 13.61 7.43 -0.43
N ALA A 104 13.79 6.55 0.56
CA ALA A 104 15.07 5.88 0.80
C ALA A 104 15.50 5.03 -0.42
N PHE A 105 14.59 4.24 -0.99
CA PHE A 105 14.85 3.46 -2.20
C PHE A 105 15.12 4.35 -3.40
N MET A 106 14.38 5.45 -3.59
CA MET A 106 14.67 6.41 -4.65
C MET A 106 16.09 6.97 -4.54
N PHE A 107 16.51 7.37 -3.34
CA PHE A 107 17.86 7.89 -3.13
C PHE A 107 18.93 6.83 -3.43
N LEU A 108 18.74 5.60 -2.95
CA LEU A 108 19.65 4.48 -3.18
C LEU A 108 19.73 4.11 -4.67
N MET A 109 18.60 4.11 -5.38
CA MET A 109 18.57 3.90 -6.83
C MET A 109 19.29 5.02 -7.58
N LEU A 110 19.11 6.28 -7.17
CA LEU A 110 19.76 7.43 -7.83
C LEU A 110 21.28 7.38 -7.66
N VAL A 111 21.76 7.11 -6.44
CA VAL A 111 23.19 6.91 -6.14
C VAL A 111 23.74 5.73 -6.93
N ARG A 112 23.04 4.58 -6.93
CA ARG A 112 23.46 3.39 -7.67
C ARG A 112 23.49 3.64 -9.19
N HIS A 113 22.51 4.37 -9.73
CA HIS A 113 22.44 4.71 -11.14
C HIS A 113 23.63 5.57 -11.58
N ILE A 114 23.98 6.58 -10.77
CA ILE A 114 25.16 7.42 -11.02
C ILE A 114 26.45 6.60 -10.90
N GLN A 115 26.56 5.71 -9.90
CA GLN A 115 27.74 4.85 -9.72
C GLN A 115 27.89 3.84 -10.87
N TRP A 116 26.79 3.27 -11.37
CA TRP A 116 26.84 2.30 -12.48
C TRP A 116 27.22 2.98 -13.79
N GLY A 117 26.73 4.21 -14.03
CA GLY A 117 27.16 5.05 -15.15
C GLY A 117 28.64 5.46 -15.10
N ARG A 118 29.27 5.46 -13.91
CA ARG A 118 30.71 5.72 -13.72
C ARG A 118 31.54 4.45 -13.88
N ALA A 119 31.07 3.30 -13.39
CA ALA A 119 31.76 2.01 -13.49
C ALA A 119 31.88 1.47 -14.93
N THR A 120 30.95 1.84 -15.82
CA THR A 120 31.06 1.52 -17.26
C THR A 120 32.10 2.38 -17.99
N LYS A 121 32.40 3.60 -17.51
CA LYS A 121 33.46 4.43 -18.09
C LYS A 121 34.87 3.95 -17.71
N GLU A 122 35.08 3.45 -16.50
CA GLU A 122 36.39 2.91 -16.08
C GLU A 122 36.77 1.60 -16.79
N LYS A 123 35.81 0.70 -17.03
CA LYS A 123 36.08 -0.55 -17.78
C LYS A 123 36.33 -0.33 -19.27
N GLY A 124 35.87 0.78 -19.84
CA GLY A 124 36.14 1.15 -21.24
C GLY A 124 37.57 1.64 -21.48
N ILE A 125 38.19 2.29 -20.49
CA ILE A 125 39.54 2.88 -20.62
C ILE A 125 40.65 1.82 -20.40
N ASN A 126 40.41 0.82 -19.54
CA ASN A 126 41.40 -0.24 -19.26
C ASN A 126 41.41 -1.37 -20.30
N LYS A 127 40.59 -1.29 -21.36
CA LYS A 127 40.61 -2.25 -22.48
C LYS A 127 41.52 -1.81 -23.64
N TYR A 128 42.03 -0.57 -23.60
CA TYR A 128 42.90 0.03 -24.62
C TYR A 128 44.32 0.36 -24.12
N LYS A 129 44.70 -0.16 -22.96
CA LYS A 129 46.08 -0.23 -22.47
C LYS A 129 46.50 -1.69 -22.42
#